data_AF-A0A0N0A2Y8-F1
#
_entry.id   AF-A0A0N0A2Y8-F1
#
_cell.length_a   1.000
_cell.length_b   1.000
_cell.length_c   1.000
_cell.angle_alpha   90.00
_cell.angle_beta   90.00
_cell.angle_gamma   90.00
#
_symmetry.space_group_name_H-M   'P 1'
#
loop_
_entity.id
_entity.type
_entity.pdbx_description
1 polymer ?
#
loop_
_entity_poly.entity_id
_entity_poly.type
_entity_poly.pdbx_seq_one_letter_code
_entity_poly.pdbx_strand_id
1 'polypeptide(L)'
;PGGAMTALEATEDEVRPLLTPGTALAAVNGPHSVVVSGDPTEISRITAHFTTLGRRTRPLTVSHAFHSPHMDPILAEFHHIATGITFHTPRIPIVSTLTGHLATPGQLTTPDYWTRHIRETVRYHHAVQTL
;
A
#
# COMPACT_ATOMS: atom_id res chain seq x y z
N PRO A 1 6.50 -17.92 -3.25
CA PRO A 1 5.24 -18.15 -2.49
C PRO A 1 4.20 -17.11 -2.90
N GLY A 2 2.94 -17.49 -3.10
CA GLY A 2 1.89 -16.53 -3.44
C GLY A 2 1.56 -15.63 -2.24
N GLY A 3 1.24 -14.36 -2.51
CA GLY A 3 0.70 -13.43 -1.52
C GLY A 3 -0.80 -13.24 -1.72
N ALA A 4 -1.49 -12.71 -0.71
CA ALA A 4 -2.91 -12.39 -0.77
C ALA A 4 -3.17 -10.91 -0.51
N MET A 5 -4.25 -10.38 -1.07
CA MET A 5 -4.77 -9.06 -0.77
C MET A 5 -6.30 -9.11 -0.63
N THR A 6 -6.84 -8.40 0.35
CA THR A 6 -8.28 -8.32 0.59
C THR A 6 -8.69 -6.88 0.88
N ALA A 7 -9.72 -6.40 0.17
CA ALA A 7 -10.39 -5.16 0.50
C ALA A 7 -11.38 -5.39 1.66
N LEU A 8 -11.36 -4.50 2.64
CA LEU A 8 -12.17 -4.56 3.86
C LEU A 8 -12.99 -3.29 4.02
N GLU A 9 -14.24 -3.45 4.43
CA GLU A 9 -15.02 -2.38 5.03
C GLU A 9 -14.60 -2.19 6.49
N ALA A 10 -13.57 -1.37 6.70
CA ALA A 10 -12.97 -1.09 8.00
C ALA A 10 -12.20 0.23 7.95
N THR A 11 -11.97 0.83 9.12
CA THR A 11 -11.03 1.95 9.29
C THR A 11 -9.59 1.45 9.36
N GLU A 12 -8.62 2.35 9.16
CA GLU A 12 -7.20 2.05 9.39
C GLU A 12 -6.92 1.67 10.85
N ASP A 13 -7.55 2.34 11.81
CA ASP A 13 -7.34 2.12 13.24
C ASP A 13 -7.88 0.78 13.72
N GLU A 14 -8.97 0.27 13.12
CA GLU A 14 -9.47 -1.08 13.39
C GLU A 14 -8.53 -2.17 12.84
N VAL A 15 -7.88 -1.92 11.70
CA VAL A 15 -7.00 -2.91 11.05
C VAL A 15 -5.62 -2.95 11.69
N ARG A 16 -5.07 -1.80 12.08
CA ARG A 16 -3.68 -1.66 12.55
C ARG A 16 -3.30 -2.62 13.69
N PRO A 17 -4.14 -2.85 14.73
CA PRO A 17 -3.84 -3.81 15.81
C PRO A 17 -3.83 -5.28 15.38
N LEU A 18 -4.43 -5.60 14.22
CA LEU A 18 -4.54 -6.97 13.71
C LEU A 18 -3.37 -7.36 12.81
N LEU A 19 -2.56 -6.40 12.38
CA LEU A 19 -1.40 -6.61 11.53
C LEU A 19 -0.31 -7.40 12.26
N THR A 20 0.47 -8.12 11.48
CA THR A 20 1.54 -9.03 11.89
C THR A 20 2.79 -8.70 11.09
N PRO A 21 3.98 -9.23 11.45
CA PRO A 21 5.18 -9.01 10.66
C PRO A 21 5.07 -9.45 9.19
N GLY A 22 4.19 -10.42 8.87
CA GLY A 22 3.93 -10.91 7.52
C GLY A 22 2.81 -10.19 6.76
N THR A 23 2.18 -9.16 7.36
CA THR A 23 1.09 -8.41 6.74
C THR A 23 1.30 -6.90 6.79
N ALA A 24 0.57 -6.19 5.92
CA ALA A 24 0.56 -4.74 5.89
C ALA A 24 -0.81 -4.21 5.48
N LEU A 25 -1.06 -2.95 5.87
CA LEU A 25 -2.08 -2.12 5.24
C LEU A 25 -1.55 -1.66 3.88
N ALA A 26 -2.07 -2.23 2.80
CA ALA A 26 -1.65 -1.90 1.45
C ALA A 26 -2.18 -0.54 0.98
N ALA A 27 -3.43 -0.23 1.31
CA ALA A 27 -4.07 1.00 0.87
C ALA A 27 -5.15 1.49 1.83
N VAL A 28 -5.29 2.82 1.90
CA VAL A 28 -6.42 3.53 2.53
C VAL A 28 -7.15 4.29 1.42
N ASN A 29 -8.28 3.73 0.98
CA ASN A 29 -9.07 4.24 -0.14
C ASN A 29 -10.24 5.12 0.32
N GLY A 30 -10.64 5.00 1.59
CA GLY A 30 -11.67 5.82 2.22
C GLY A 30 -11.65 5.66 3.74
N PRO A 31 -12.51 6.38 4.47
CA PRO A 31 -12.55 6.32 5.94
C PRO A 31 -12.91 4.92 6.45
N HIS A 32 -13.70 4.16 5.69
CA HIS A 32 -14.08 2.77 5.97
C HIS A 32 -13.74 1.83 4.81
N SER A 33 -12.73 2.16 4.01
CA SER A 33 -12.33 1.35 2.85
C SER A 33 -10.82 1.21 2.81
N VAL A 34 -10.35 0.03 3.17
CA VAL A 34 -8.93 -0.29 3.28
C VAL A 34 -8.60 -1.60 2.58
N VAL A 35 -7.32 -1.83 2.29
CA VAL A 35 -6.83 -3.08 1.72
C VAL A 35 -5.70 -3.61 2.59
N VAL A 36 -5.79 -4.87 2.98
CA VAL A 36 -4.70 -5.60 3.65
C VAL A 36 -4.00 -6.51 2.65
N SER A 37 -2.70 -6.75 2.87
CA SER A 37 -1.86 -7.57 2.00
C SER A 37 -0.80 -8.32 2.80
N GLY A 38 -0.42 -9.52 2.34
CA GLY A 38 0.66 -10.29 2.96
C GLY A 38 0.45 -11.79 2.85
N ASP A 39 0.87 -12.51 3.90
CA ASP A 39 0.77 -13.96 3.98
C ASP A 39 -0.70 -14.45 3.89
N PRO A 40 -1.03 -15.42 3.01
CA PRO A 40 -2.41 -15.83 2.77
C PRO A 40 -3.19 -16.26 4.01
N THR A 41 -2.54 -16.97 4.94
CA THR A 41 -3.16 -17.46 6.17
C THR A 41 -3.47 -16.31 7.13
N GLU A 42 -2.56 -15.34 7.25
CA GLU A 42 -2.74 -14.16 8.11
C GLU A 42 -3.79 -13.21 7.54
N ILE A 43 -3.80 -13.01 6.22
CA ILE A 43 -4.85 -12.23 5.54
C ILE A 43 -6.21 -12.88 5.68
N SER A 44 -6.29 -14.21 5.62
CA SER A 44 -7.53 -14.95 5.88
C SER A 44 -8.01 -14.74 7.32
N ARG A 45 -7.11 -14.73 8.31
CA ARG A 45 -7.46 -14.45 9.72
C ARG A 45 -8.02 -13.04 9.91
N ILE A 46 -7.35 -12.02 9.35
CA ILE A 46 -7.83 -10.63 9.41
C ILE A 46 -9.18 -10.49 8.70
N THR A 47 -9.32 -11.10 7.52
CA THR A 47 -10.57 -11.11 6.75
C THR A 47 -11.71 -11.72 7.56
N ALA A 48 -11.49 -12.90 8.15
CA ALA A 48 -12.50 -13.59 8.95
C ALA A 48 -12.98 -12.75 10.15
N HIS A 49 -12.07 -12.04 10.82
CA HIS A 49 -12.44 -11.14 11.91
C HIS A 49 -13.50 -10.11 11.47
N PHE A 50 -13.28 -9.42 10.35
CA PHE A 50 -14.25 -8.44 9.86
C PHE A 50 -15.52 -9.09 9.31
N THR A 51 -15.43 -10.27 8.70
CA THR A 51 -16.61 -11.04 8.29
C THR A 51 -17.49 -11.39 9.50
N THR A 52 -16.90 -11.80 10.64
CA THR A 52 -17.68 -12.10 11.87
C THR A 52 -18.37 -10.87 12.46
N LEU A 53 -17.84 -9.67 12.19
CA LEU A 53 -18.46 -8.40 12.55
C LEU A 53 -19.52 -7.95 11.53
N GLY A 54 -19.85 -8.78 10.54
CA GLY A 54 -20.83 -8.47 9.50
C GLY A 54 -20.34 -7.46 8.44
N ARG A 55 -19.04 -7.19 8.38
CA ARG A 55 -18.44 -6.24 7.43
C ARG A 55 -18.22 -6.88 6.07
N ARG A 56 -18.32 -6.07 5.00
CA ARG A 56 -17.99 -6.52 3.64
C ARG A 56 -16.49 -6.76 3.51
N THR A 57 -16.14 -7.90 2.91
CA THR A 57 -14.76 -8.27 2.58
C THR A 57 -14.70 -8.78 1.16
N ARG A 58 -13.67 -8.42 0.41
CA ARG A 58 -13.50 -8.86 -0.99
C ARG A 58 -12.05 -9.21 -1.29
N PRO A 59 -11.72 -10.51 -1.46
CA PRO A 59 -10.41 -10.92 -1.97
C PRO A 59 -10.13 -10.28 -3.33
N LEU A 60 -8.89 -9.87 -3.56
CA LEU A 60 -8.46 -9.28 -4.83
C LEU A 60 -7.80 -10.36 -5.69
N THR A 61 -8.15 -10.40 -6.98
CA THR A 61 -7.51 -11.28 -7.95
C THR A 61 -6.17 -10.68 -8.38
N VAL A 62 -5.12 -10.99 -7.62
CA VAL A 62 -3.75 -10.51 -7.84
C VAL A 62 -2.77 -11.66 -7.69
N SER A 63 -1.58 -11.53 -8.27
CA SER A 63 -0.54 -12.56 -8.22
C SER A 63 0.38 -12.45 -6.99
N HIS A 64 0.43 -11.28 -6.34
CA HIS A 64 1.34 -10.97 -5.25
C HIS A 64 0.66 -10.09 -4.18
N ALA A 65 1.23 -10.08 -2.98
CA ALA A 65 0.86 -9.13 -1.93
C ALA A 65 1.65 -7.81 -2.09
N PHE A 66 1.18 -6.92 -2.95
CA PHE A 66 1.79 -5.59 -3.15
C PHE A 66 1.67 -4.72 -1.89
N HIS A 67 2.57 -3.74 -1.72
CA HIS A 67 2.60 -2.84 -0.56
C HIS A 67 2.70 -3.58 0.79
N SER A 68 3.50 -4.65 0.81
CA SER A 68 3.66 -5.57 1.95
C SER A 68 5.11 -6.04 2.11
N PRO A 69 5.47 -6.72 3.21
CA PRO A 69 6.78 -7.36 3.38
C PRO A 69 7.19 -8.29 2.23
N HIS A 70 6.23 -8.79 1.44
CA HIS A 70 6.55 -9.60 0.25
C HIS A 70 7.30 -8.82 -0.83
N MET A 71 7.34 -7.49 -0.76
CA MET A 71 8.15 -6.66 -1.66
C MET A 71 9.61 -6.57 -1.21
N ASP A 72 9.93 -6.86 0.06
CA ASP A 72 11.29 -6.71 0.62
C ASP A 72 12.39 -7.41 -0.20
N PRO A 73 12.20 -8.65 -0.72
CA PRO A 73 13.22 -9.33 -1.51
C PRO A 73 13.62 -8.61 -2.81
N ILE A 74 12.73 -7.79 -3.38
CA ILE A 74 12.98 -7.10 -4.65
C ILE A 74 13.42 -5.64 -4.48
N LEU A 75 13.36 -5.06 -3.27
CA LEU A 75 13.58 -3.62 -3.09
C LEU A 75 14.98 -3.17 -3.51
N ALA A 76 16.00 -3.98 -3.23
CA ALA A 76 17.38 -3.66 -3.59
C ALA A 76 17.59 -3.64 -5.12
N GLU A 77 17.06 -4.65 -5.82
CA GLU A 77 17.14 -4.75 -7.27
C GLU A 77 16.29 -3.65 -7.94
N PHE A 78 15.08 -3.42 -7.43
CA PHE A 78 14.22 -2.34 -7.90
C PHE A 78 14.90 -0.97 -7.76
N HIS A 79 15.50 -0.68 -6.60
CA HIS A 79 16.25 0.56 -6.37
C HIS A 79 17.42 0.69 -7.35
N HIS A 80 18.19 -0.39 -7.57
CA HIS A 80 19.31 -0.39 -8.51
C HIS A 80 18.86 -0.04 -9.93
N ILE A 81 17.78 -0.66 -10.40
CA ILE A 81 17.19 -0.35 -11.72
C ILE A 81 16.70 1.09 -11.76
N ALA A 82 15.98 1.55 -10.73
CA ALA A 82 15.47 2.91 -10.64
C ALA A 82 16.59 3.97 -10.64
N THR A 83 17.78 3.64 -10.13
CA THR A 83 18.97 4.52 -10.18
C THR A 83 19.44 4.79 -11.61
N GLY A 84 19.19 3.86 -12.55
CA GLY A 84 19.49 4.04 -13.98
C GLY A 84 18.52 4.96 -14.72
N ILE A 85 17.45 5.44 -14.07
CA ILE A 85 16.43 6.27 -14.71
C ILE A 85 16.77 7.76 -14.54
N THR A 86 16.66 8.53 -15.63
CA THR A 86 16.72 10.01 -15.55
C THR A 86 15.35 10.56 -15.16
N PHE A 87 15.21 11.03 -13.93
CA PHE A 87 14.00 11.67 -13.43
C PHE A 87 13.98 13.16 -13.79
N HIS A 88 12.82 13.64 -14.24
CA HIS A 88 12.60 15.05 -14.55
C HIS A 88 11.60 15.65 -13.56
N THR A 89 11.80 16.92 -13.22
CA THR A 89 10.85 17.64 -12.35
C THR A 89 9.47 17.72 -13.03
N PRO A 90 8.38 17.31 -12.35
CA PRO A 90 7.05 17.39 -12.92
C PRO A 90 6.64 18.85 -13.12
N ARG A 91 6.06 19.16 -14.29
CA ARG A 91 5.55 20.51 -14.63
C ARG A 91 4.13 20.74 -14.12
N ILE A 92 3.40 19.66 -13.88
CA ILE A 92 2.05 19.67 -13.30
C ILE A 92 2.19 19.19 -11.86
N PRO A 93 1.60 19.88 -10.87
CA PRO A 93 1.66 19.43 -9.48
C PRO A 93 1.06 18.02 -9.34
N ILE A 94 1.74 17.16 -8.57
CA ILE A 94 1.31 15.77 -8.31
C ILE A 94 1.10 15.63 -6.81
N VAL A 95 -0.06 15.08 -6.42
CA VAL A 95 -0.29 14.64 -5.05
C VAL A 95 0.29 13.23 -4.91
N SER A 96 1.27 13.06 -4.02
CA SER A 96 1.89 11.76 -3.78
C SER A 96 0.92 10.88 -2.99
N THR A 97 0.62 9.68 -3.49
CA THR A 97 -0.15 8.69 -2.74
C THR A 97 0.70 7.93 -1.71
N LEU A 98 2.01 8.16 -1.65
CA LEU A 98 2.85 7.66 -0.56
C LEU A 98 2.67 8.52 0.70
N THR A 99 2.64 9.86 0.53
CA THR A 99 2.49 10.80 1.66
C THR A 99 1.05 11.27 1.88
N GLY A 100 0.21 11.22 0.85
CA GLY A 100 -1.13 11.81 0.86
C GLY A 100 -1.13 13.34 0.76
N HIS A 101 -0.04 13.95 0.29
CA HIS A 101 0.12 15.39 0.18
C HIS A 101 0.69 15.79 -1.19
N LEU A 102 0.59 17.09 -1.52
CA LEU A 102 1.28 17.64 -2.68
C LEU A 102 2.77 17.33 -2.60
N ALA A 103 3.33 16.78 -3.68
CA ALA A 103 4.73 16.37 -3.69
C ALA A 103 5.65 17.59 -3.61
N THR A 104 6.64 17.55 -2.72
CA THR A 104 7.63 18.62 -2.60
C THR A 104 8.63 18.56 -3.77
N PRO A 105 9.31 19.69 -4.12
CA PRO A 105 10.36 19.67 -5.13
C PRO A 105 11.39 18.57 -4.85
N GLY A 106 11.75 17.81 -5.89
CA GLY A 106 12.70 16.70 -5.79
C GLY A 106 12.13 15.39 -5.22
N GLN A 107 10.95 15.37 -4.60
CA GLN A 107 10.43 14.18 -3.92
C GLN A 107 10.18 13.00 -4.86
N LEU A 108 9.62 13.27 -6.04
CA LEU A 108 9.27 12.22 -7.02
C LEU A 108 10.43 11.85 -7.94
N THR A 109 11.58 12.53 -7.80
CA THR A 109 12.71 12.43 -8.72
C THR A 109 13.88 11.67 -8.11
N THR A 110 13.60 10.77 -7.17
CA THR A 110 14.60 9.91 -6.54
C THR A 110 14.21 8.44 -6.64
N PRO A 111 15.17 7.51 -6.81
CA PRO A 111 14.92 6.08 -6.73
C PRO A 111 14.28 5.67 -5.39
N ASP A 112 14.73 6.26 -4.29
CA ASP A 112 14.22 6.01 -2.93
C ASP A 112 12.71 6.20 -2.83
N TYR A 113 12.15 7.24 -3.48
CA TYR A 113 10.72 7.47 -3.46
C TYR A 113 9.95 6.29 -4.07
N TRP A 114 10.40 5.78 -5.21
CA TRP A 114 9.72 4.70 -5.92
C TRP A 114 9.90 3.35 -5.22
N THR A 115 11.07 3.10 -4.64
CA THR A 115 11.31 1.89 -3.82
C THR A 115 10.40 1.88 -2.60
N ARG A 116 10.24 3.02 -1.93
CA ARG A 116 9.28 3.16 -0.84
C ARG A 116 7.83 3.00 -1.32
N HIS A 117 7.50 3.58 -2.47
CA HIS A 117 6.14 3.55 -3.03
C HIS A 117 5.62 2.12 -3.27
N ILE A 118 6.45 1.21 -3.79
CA ILE A 118 6.03 -0.19 -3.99
C ILE A 118 5.85 -0.97 -2.68
N ARG A 119 6.45 -0.52 -1.58
CA ARG A 119 6.48 -1.22 -0.29
C ARG A 119 5.49 -0.68 0.74
N GLU A 120 5.29 0.62 0.77
CA GLU A 120 4.52 1.34 1.79
C GLU A 120 3.05 1.52 1.38
N THR A 121 2.21 1.85 2.37
CA THR A 121 0.77 2.04 2.20
C THR A 121 0.42 3.16 1.22
N VAL A 122 -0.50 2.89 0.31
CA VAL A 122 -1.09 3.90 -0.59
C VAL A 122 -2.15 4.72 0.17
N ARG A 123 -1.87 5.99 0.44
CA ARG A 123 -2.71 6.99 1.11
C ARG A 123 -3.69 7.69 0.15
N TYR A 124 -4.43 6.91 -0.65
CA TYR A 124 -5.31 7.46 -1.69
C TYR A 124 -6.38 8.41 -1.16
N HIS A 125 -7.08 8.03 -0.09
CA HIS A 125 -8.14 8.86 0.50
C HIS A 125 -7.61 10.24 0.90
N HIS A 126 -6.45 10.25 1.58
CA HIS A 126 -5.82 11.49 2.02
C HIS A 126 -5.38 12.34 0.83
N ALA A 127 -4.81 11.73 -0.21
CA ALA A 127 -4.43 12.43 -1.43
C ALA A 127 -5.63 13.14 -2.10
N VAL A 128 -6.77 12.45 -2.24
CA VAL A 128 -7.97 13.04 -2.86
C VAL A 128 -8.55 14.18 -2.02
N GLN A 129 -8.46 14.12 -0.69
CA GLN A 129 -8.93 15.19 0.20
C GLN A 129 -8.12 16.50 0.09
N THR A 130 -6.98 16.49 -0.61
CA THR A 130 -6.19 17.71 -0.87
C THR A 130 -6.63 18.48 -2.13
N LEU A 131 -7.59 17.94 -2.89
CA LEU A 131 -8.10 18.47 -4.16
C LEU A 131 -9.47 19.13 -3.99
#